data_AF-A0A7S0FB22-F1
#
_entry.id   AF-A0A7S0FB22-F1
#
_cell.length_a   1.000
_cell.length_b   1.000
_cell.length_c   1.000
_cell.angle_alpha   90.00
_cell.angle_beta   90.00
_cell.angle_gamma   90.00
#
_symmetry.space_group_name_H-M   'P 1'
#
loop_
_entity.id
_entity.type
_entity.pdbx_description
1 polymer ?
#
loop_
_entity_poly.entity_id
_entity_poly.type
_entity_poly.pdbx_seq_one_letter_code
_entity_poly.pdbx_strand_id
1 'polypeptide(L)'
;APAAATAPMPRGGASPGGCGGHYTEEAQRLMQEASKSWEPPSLYVDAFLNPTRISRASQAGGSWVPPPPPCCARPGCGRLSWNGQSGEFCSRACQDHCTNVARDATGATITEATPRPICVNPGCAKPSWGGEGSGQYCSRACRMAHSADLSAQVPLSRQNALPDPQPGAILTTIEGRPTQVVAFYYPGREESWDVLCGAGFLSNFWDLGPGALQLQAPNLPGSIRKFRSAEAAFQALKFWSRAGEFEGLSGAQAFQKAREIEGTEDPSYAGNGSDWQAMLSVLYQKFRPGSALAQALLRTGEAFLLKHNSLAGRDEVWSDNLDGEGKNWLGLQLMLLRDELREEKDGRWTKFILNHMDPRTGKPLSRVQAARWQEAVRSASRAVRDAMTPPS
;
A
#
# COMPACT_ATOMS: atom_id res chain seq x y z
N ALA A 1 83.11 21.25 -33.53
CA ALA A 1 83.01 20.21 -32.49
C ALA A 1 81.54 19.77 -32.39
N PRO A 2 81.24 18.47 -32.19
CA PRO A 2 80.27 17.78 -33.02
C PRO A 2 79.09 17.11 -32.27
N ALA A 3 78.21 16.49 -33.07
CA ALA A 3 77.50 15.20 -32.87
C ALA A 3 76.32 15.08 -31.88
N ALA A 4 75.14 14.89 -32.49
CA ALA A 4 74.16 13.79 -32.33
C ALA A 4 74.11 12.94 -31.03
N ALA A 5 72.89 12.76 -30.51
CA ALA A 5 72.40 11.47 -30.00
C ALA A 5 70.86 11.42 -29.94
N THR A 6 70.29 10.49 -30.70
CA THR A 6 68.91 9.97 -30.65
C THR A 6 68.91 8.57 -30.03
N ALA A 7 67.96 8.24 -29.14
CA ALA A 7 67.40 6.90 -28.86
C ALA A 7 66.32 7.00 -27.72
N PRO A 8 65.53 5.96 -27.41
CA PRO A 8 64.40 5.45 -28.20
C PRO A 8 63.10 5.24 -27.37
N MET A 9 61.97 5.02 -28.07
CA MET A 9 60.71 4.54 -27.48
C MET A 9 60.73 3.02 -27.21
N PRO A 10 59.94 2.52 -26.23
CA PRO A 10 59.50 1.14 -26.21
C PRO A 10 58.05 1.00 -26.71
N ARG A 11 57.84 -0.02 -27.55
CA ARG A 11 56.53 -0.62 -27.85
C ARG A 11 56.21 -1.68 -26.78
N GLY A 12 54.97 -1.74 -26.34
CA GLY A 12 54.40 -2.87 -25.60
C GLY A 12 52.90 -2.91 -25.79
N GLY A 13 52.39 -3.98 -26.41
CA GLY A 13 50.97 -4.22 -26.63
C GLY A 13 50.34 -5.08 -25.53
N ALA A 14 49.01 -4.97 -25.37
CA ALA A 14 48.15 -5.97 -24.74
C ALA A 14 46.68 -5.76 -25.16
N SER A 15 45.99 -6.89 -25.37
CA SER A 15 44.60 -7.09 -25.82
C SER A 15 43.50 -6.62 -24.84
N PRO A 16 42.23 -6.51 -25.29
CA PRO A 16 41.11 -6.07 -24.46
C PRO A 16 40.51 -7.25 -23.67
N GLY A 17 40.44 -7.13 -22.35
CA GLY A 17 39.86 -8.14 -21.46
C GLY A 17 39.05 -7.54 -20.32
N GLY A 18 37.74 -7.81 -20.33
CA GLY A 18 36.88 -7.99 -19.16
C GLY A 18 36.77 -6.85 -18.14
N CYS A 19 35.73 -6.01 -18.27
CA CYS A 19 35.22 -5.23 -17.13
C CYS A 19 34.42 -6.15 -16.18
N GLY A 20 35.12 -6.96 -15.40
CA GLY A 20 34.60 -7.55 -14.17
C GLY A 20 34.88 -6.59 -13.02
N GLY A 21 33.87 -5.83 -12.59
CA GLY A 21 33.97 -4.92 -11.46
C GLY A 21 34.18 -5.70 -10.16
N HIS A 22 35.44 -5.91 -9.78
CA HIS A 22 35.80 -6.32 -8.44
C HIS A 22 35.52 -5.14 -7.50
N TYR A 23 34.44 -5.25 -6.74
CA TYR A 23 34.27 -4.45 -5.54
C TYR A 23 35.44 -4.77 -4.60
N THR A 24 36.07 -3.74 -4.05
CA THR A 24 37.17 -3.88 -3.09
C THR A 24 36.67 -4.67 -1.87
N GLU A 25 37.54 -5.48 -1.26
CA GLU A 25 37.21 -6.20 -0.01
C GLU A 25 36.68 -5.24 1.08
N GLU A 26 37.08 -3.97 1.01
CA GLU A 26 36.58 -2.90 1.87
C GLU A 26 35.11 -2.54 1.60
N ALA A 27 34.65 -2.53 0.35
CA ALA A 27 33.24 -2.33 0.01
C ALA A 27 32.38 -3.53 0.45
N GLN A 28 32.89 -4.76 0.33
CA GLN A 28 32.20 -5.95 0.84
C GLN A 28 32.14 -5.98 2.37
N ARG A 29 33.20 -5.53 3.04
CA ARG A 29 33.25 -5.39 4.49
C ARG A 29 32.30 -4.30 5.00
N LEU A 30 32.24 -3.14 4.34
CA LEU A 30 31.29 -2.07 4.67
C LEU A 30 29.84 -2.50 4.43
N MET A 31 29.57 -3.30 3.38
CA MET A 31 28.25 -3.91 3.17
C MET A 31 27.91 -4.96 4.25
N GLN A 32 28.87 -5.76 4.69
CA GLN A 32 28.68 -6.71 5.79
C GLN A 32 28.54 -6.01 7.16
N GLU A 33 29.25 -4.91 7.40
CA GLU A 33 29.12 -4.11 8.63
C GLU A 33 27.78 -3.34 8.66
N ALA A 34 27.33 -2.80 7.52
CA ALA A 34 25.99 -2.21 7.38
C ALA A 34 24.85 -3.24 7.52
N SER A 35 25.12 -4.51 7.19
CA SER A 35 24.22 -5.64 7.42
C SER A 35 24.18 -6.09 8.89
N LYS A 36 25.25 -5.86 9.66
CA LYS A 36 25.34 -6.20 11.08
C LYS A 36 24.76 -5.12 12.00
N SER A 37 24.60 -3.89 11.51
CA SER A 37 24.05 -2.77 12.29
C SER A 37 22.52 -2.71 12.33
N TRP A 38 21.82 -3.72 11.82
CA TRP A 38 20.37 -3.84 11.98
C TRP A 38 20.04 -5.03 12.89
N GLU A 39 20.24 -4.83 14.19
CA GLU A 39 19.47 -5.53 15.20
C GLU A 39 18.31 -4.60 15.58
N PRO A 40 17.04 -5.02 15.43
CA PRO A 40 15.93 -4.15 15.75
C PRO A 40 15.91 -3.88 17.26
N PRO A 41 15.98 -2.62 17.72
CA PRO A 41 16.08 -2.32 19.13
C PRO A 41 14.68 -2.33 19.76
N SER A 42 14.06 -3.50 19.99
CA SER A 42 12.74 -3.52 20.64
C SER A 42 12.26 -4.91 21.08
N LEU A 43 11.74 -4.99 22.32
CA LEU A 43 10.98 -6.12 22.88
C LEU A 43 9.78 -6.54 22.03
N TYR A 44 9.24 -5.62 21.21
CA TYR A 44 8.15 -5.91 20.29
C TYR A 44 8.69 -6.64 19.06
N VAL A 45 9.72 -6.10 18.41
CA VAL A 45 10.26 -6.65 17.17
C VAL A 45 10.90 -8.04 17.37
N ASP A 46 11.56 -8.30 18.50
CA ASP A 46 12.11 -9.63 18.79
C ASP A 46 11.03 -10.71 18.97
N ALA A 47 9.86 -10.35 19.52
CA ALA A 47 8.70 -11.24 19.59
C ALA A 47 7.98 -11.37 18.24
N PHE A 48 8.09 -10.39 17.35
CA PHE A 48 7.40 -10.34 16.05
C PHE A 48 8.20 -10.95 14.87
N LEU A 49 9.53 -10.83 14.87
CA LEU A 49 10.38 -11.22 13.72
C LEU A 49 11.18 -12.52 13.92
N ASN A 50 11.19 -13.11 15.11
CA ASN A 50 11.96 -14.33 15.37
C ASN A 50 11.08 -15.53 15.81
N PRO A 51 10.35 -16.17 14.89
CA PRO A 51 9.44 -17.28 15.19
C PRO A 51 10.14 -18.60 15.56
N THR A 52 11.48 -18.68 15.58
CA THR A 52 12.22 -19.93 15.79
C THR A 52 12.38 -20.37 17.25
N ARG A 53 11.86 -19.60 18.22
CA ARG A 53 11.75 -20.03 19.62
C ARG A 53 10.28 -20.16 20.00
N ILE A 54 9.68 -21.31 19.71
CA ILE A 54 8.70 -22.07 20.52
C ILE A 54 8.19 -23.22 19.64
N SER A 55 8.59 -24.43 19.99
CA SER A 55 8.02 -25.65 19.44
C SER A 55 6.84 -26.16 20.28
N ARG A 56 5.82 -26.63 19.56
CA ARG A 56 4.76 -27.58 19.95
C ARG A 56 3.69 -27.12 20.96
N ALA A 57 2.48 -26.90 20.46
CA ALA A 57 1.28 -27.48 21.03
C ALA A 57 0.12 -27.52 20.01
N SER A 58 -0.67 -28.59 20.09
CA SER A 58 -2.01 -28.78 19.53
C SER A 58 -2.14 -29.30 18.08
N GLN A 59 -2.05 -30.63 17.95
CA GLN A 59 -2.87 -31.39 17.01
C GLN A 59 -4.09 -31.90 17.77
N ALA A 60 -5.30 -31.52 17.33
CA ALA A 60 -6.53 -32.31 17.43
C ALA A 60 -7.64 -31.61 16.63
N GLY A 61 -8.31 -32.33 15.73
CA GLY A 61 -9.62 -31.89 15.22
C GLY A 61 -9.95 -32.31 13.79
N GLY A 62 -10.80 -33.33 13.70
CA GLY A 62 -11.70 -33.74 12.61
C GLY A 62 -11.66 -33.04 11.26
N SER A 63 -11.57 -33.86 10.21
CA SER A 63 -11.81 -33.50 8.80
C SER A 63 -13.22 -32.96 8.59
N TRP A 64 -13.39 -31.64 8.63
CA TRP A 64 -14.55 -30.96 8.06
C TRP A 64 -14.23 -30.63 6.60
N VAL A 65 -14.99 -31.23 5.67
CA VAL A 65 -14.93 -30.87 4.26
C VAL A 65 -15.95 -29.75 4.04
N PRO A 66 -15.51 -28.49 3.77
CA PRO A 66 -16.45 -27.44 3.40
C PRO A 66 -17.23 -27.84 2.14
N PRO A 67 -18.52 -27.48 2.03
CA PRO A 67 -19.21 -27.56 0.75
C PRO A 67 -18.48 -26.73 -0.31
N PRO A 68 -18.50 -27.15 -1.58
CA PRO A 68 -17.87 -26.38 -2.64
C PRO A 68 -18.47 -24.97 -2.70
N PRO A 69 -17.65 -23.92 -2.89
CA PRO A 69 -18.13 -22.55 -2.95
C PRO A 69 -19.12 -22.38 -4.12
N PRO A 70 -20.18 -21.55 -3.95
CA PRO A 70 -21.21 -21.41 -4.97
C PRO A 70 -20.68 -20.74 -6.25
N CYS A 71 -21.11 -21.30 -7.38
CA CYS A 71 -20.79 -20.80 -8.71
C CYS A 71 -21.68 -19.62 -9.11
N CYS A 72 -21.19 -18.83 -10.05
CA CYS A 72 -21.86 -17.71 -10.70
C CYS A 72 -23.17 -18.16 -11.35
N ALA A 73 -24.23 -17.39 -11.11
CA ALA A 73 -25.57 -17.66 -11.62
C ALA A 73 -25.71 -17.60 -13.16
N ARG A 74 -24.77 -16.95 -13.86
CA ARG A 74 -24.76 -16.92 -15.33
C ARG A 74 -24.53 -18.33 -15.91
N PRO A 75 -25.44 -18.87 -16.74
CA PRO A 75 -25.24 -20.14 -17.42
C PRO A 75 -23.94 -20.16 -18.23
N GLY A 76 -23.12 -21.20 -18.03
CA GLY A 76 -21.84 -21.38 -18.74
C GLY A 76 -20.65 -20.57 -18.22
N CYS A 77 -20.78 -19.81 -17.12
CA CYS A 77 -19.64 -19.03 -16.60
C CYS A 77 -18.62 -19.89 -15.82
N GLY A 78 -19.10 -20.78 -14.94
CA GLY A 78 -18.25 -21.69 -14.15
C GLY A 78 -17.34 -21.04 -13.10
N ARG A 79 -17.30 -19.71 -12.98
CA ARG A 79 -16.55 -18.98 -11.94
C ARG A 79 -17.34 -18.90 -10.63
N LEU A 80 -16.67 -18.66 -9.50
CA LEU A 80 -17.33 -18.45 -8.20
C LEU A 80 -18.14 -17.14 -8.17
N SER A 81 -19.22 -17.10 -7.40
CA SER A 81 -19.95 -15.86 -7.17
C SER A 81 -19.10 -14.86 -6.39
N TRP A 82 -19.28 -13.56 -6.66
CA TRP A 82 -18.41 -12.50 -6.12
C TRP A 82 -18.43 -12.41 -4.59
N ASN A 83 -19.56 -12.78 -3.96
CA ASN A 83 -19.79 -12.71 -2.52
C ASN A 83 -19.92 -14.10 -1.87
N GLY A 84 -19.66 -15.18 -2.61
CA GLY A 84 -19.77 -16.54 -2.11
C GLY A 84 -21.19 -16.97 -1.72
N GLN A 85 -22.24 -16.30 -2.22
CA GLN A 85 -23.63 -16.72 -2.06
C GLN A 85 -24.16 -17.44 -3.32
N SER A 86 -25.09 -18.37 -3.13
CA SER A 86 -25.75 -19.07 -4.24
C SER A 86 -26.73 -18.14 -4.97
N GLY A 87 -26.76 -18.18 -6.31
CA GLY A 87 -27.62 -17.31 -7.12
C GLY A 87 -27.02 -15.94 -7.48
N GLU A 88 -25.80 -15.65 -7.03
CA GLU A 88 -25.09 -14.39 -7.28
C GLU A 88 -24.13 -14.48 -8.49
N PHE A 89 -23.73 -13.34 -9.06
CA PHE A 89 -22.90 -13.27 -10.27
C PHE A 89 -21.42 -13.09 -9.96
N CYS A 90 -20.48 -13.65 -10.74
CA CYS A 90 -19.05 -13.39 -10.50
C CYS A 90 -18.62 -11.93 -10.81
N SER A 91 -19.45 -11.19 -11.56
CA SER A 91 -19.14 -9.83 -12.01
C SER A 91 -20.39 -9.12 -12.53
N ARG A 92 -20.34 -7.79 -12.55
CA ARG A 92 -21.38 -6.95 -13.16
C ARG A 92 -21.58 -7.24 -14.65
N ALA A 93 -20.52 -7.59 -15.37
CA ALA A 93 -20.63 -8.03 -16.77
C ALA A 93 -21.48 -9.31 -16.92
N CYS A 94 -21.42 -10.25 -15.98
CA CYS A 94 -22.27 -11.45 -16.00
C CYS A 94 -23.71 -11.14 -15.60
N GLN A 95 -23.92 -10.20 -14.68
CA GLN A 95 -25.24 -9.69 -14.32
C GLN A 95 -25.90 -8.94 -15.50
N ASP A 96 -25.16 -8.04 -16.15
CA ASP A 96 -25.60 -7.27 -17.31
C ASP A 96 -25.90 -8.20 -18.50
N HIS A 97 -25.12 -9.26 -18.69
CA HIS A 97 -25.40 -10.26 -19.73
C HIS A 97 -26.73 -10.98 -19.49
N CYS A 98 -27.02 -11.39 -18.25
CA CYS A 98 -28.30 -12.02 -17.93
C CYS A 98 -29.50 -11.06 -18.04
N THR A 99 -29.31 -9.77 -17.73
CA THR A 99 -30.38 -8.76 -17.87
C THR A 99 -30.60 -8.32 -19.32
N ASN A 100 -29.56 -8.31 -20.15
CA ASN A 100 -29.67 -7.96 -21.57
C ASN A 100 -30.25 -9.10 -22.42
N VAL A 101 -29.96 -10.37 -22.10
CA VAL A 101 -30.63 -11.51 -22.73
C VAL A 101 -32.15 -11.48 -22.46
N ALA A 102 -32.60 -10.86 -21.37
CA ALA A 102 -34.03 -10.63 -21.11
C ALA A 102 -34.63 -9.45 -21.90
N ARG A 103 -33.80 -8.54 -22.44
CA ARG A 103 -34.23 -7.33 -23.18
C ARG A 103 -34.23 -7.49 -24.69
N ASP A 104 -33.39 -8.38 -25.25
CA ASP A 104 -33.35 -8.63 -26.70
C ASP A 104 -34.60 -9.36 -27.24
N ALA A 105 -35.60 -9.62 -26.39
CA ALA A 105 -36.94 -10.09 -26.80
C ALA A 105 -37.87 -8.96 -27.30
N THR A 106 -37.48 -7.69 -27.20
CA THR A 106 -38.32 -6.55 -27.62
C THR A 106 -37.52 -5.56 -28.46
N GLY A 107 -37.50 -5.76 -29.78
CA GLY A 107 -36.73 -4.96 -30.74
C GLY A 107 -37.09 -3.47 -30.72
N ALA A 108 -36.06 -2.61 -30.69
CA ALA A 108 -36.20 -1.16 -30.83
C ALA A 108 -35.08 -0.58 -31.72
N THR A 109 -35.49 0.36 -32.57
CA THR A 109 -34.78 0.93 -33.73
C THR A 109 -33.80 2.04 -33.34
N ILE A 110 -32.68 2.16 -34.09
CA ILE A 110 -31.56 3.08 -33.86
C ILE A 110 -31.80 4.42 -34.60
N THR A 111 -31.70 5.55 -33.91
CA THR A 111 -31.64 6.90 -34.50
C THR A 111 -30.21 7.47 -34.49
N GLU A 112 -29.90 8.32 -35.48
CA GLU A 112 -28.60 8.92 -35.77
C GLU A 112 -27.99 9.69 -34.58
N ALA A 113 -26.70 9.44 -34.32
CA ALA A 113 -26.00 9.87 -33.11
C ALA A 113 -25.20 11.17 -33.31
N THR A 114 -25.40 12.13 -32.41
CA THR A 114 -24.56 13.31 -32.23
C THR A 114 -23.11 12.93 -31.88
N PRO A 115 -22.11 13.69 -32.37
CA PRO A 115 -20.70 13.41 -32.11
C PRO A 115 -20.39 13.50 -30.61
N ARG A 116 -19.80 12.42 -30.08
CA ARG A 116 -19.49 12.31 -28.65
C ARG A 116 -18.16 13.02 -28.32
N PRO A 117 -18.05 13.66 -27.15
CA PRO A 117 -16.81 14.29 -26.71
C PRO A 117 -15.65 13.28 -26.63
N ILE A 118 -14.43 13.73 -26.92
CA ILE A 118 -13.21 12.88 -26.95
C ILE A 118 -12.60 12.77 -25.56
N CYS A 119 -11.96 11.63 -25.27
CA CYS A 119 -11.22 11.37 -24.05
C CYS A 119 -10.17 12.44 -23.74
N VAL A 120 -10.11 12.88 -22.49
CA VAL A 120 -9.15 13.93 -22.05
C VAL A 120 -7.70 13.45 -21.97
N ASN A 121 -7.45 12.15 -21.85
CA ASN A 121 -6.09 11.61 -21.81
C ASN A 121 -5.30 11.97 -23.09
N PRO A 122 -4.17 12.70 -23.01
CA PRO A 122 -3.35 13.04 -24.16
C PRO A 122 -3.00 11.81 -25.01
N GLY A 123 -3.25 11.90 -26.32
CA GLY A 123 -3.02 10.80 -27.27
C GLY A 123 -4.16 9.76 -27.36
N CYS A 124 -5.25 9.90 -26.61
CA CYS A 124 -6.43 9.03 -26.74
C CYS A 124 -7.53 9.67 -27.59
N ALA A 125 -7.79 9.14 -28.79
CA ALA A 125 -8.85 9.62 -29.68
C ALA A 125 -10.22 8.96 -29.47
N LYS A 126 -10.39 8.14 -28.41
CA LYS A 126 -11.66 7.43 -28.16
C LYS A 126 -12.72 8.38 -27.57
N PRO A 127 -14.02 8.16 -27.83
CA PRO A 127 -15.08 8.92 -27.18
C PRO A 127 -15.05 8.74 -25.66
N SER A 128 -15.34 9.80 -24.91
CA SER A 128 -15.48 9.75 -23.47
C SER A 128 -16.72 8.94 -23.06
N TRP A 129 -16.66 8.37 -21.86
CA TRP A 129 -17.75 7.56 -21.32
C TRP A 129 -18.78 8.45 -20.62
N GLY A 130 -19.91 8.76 -21.27
CA GLY A 130 -21.03 9.44 -20.59
C GLY A 130 -21.90 10.37 -21.45
N GLY A 131 -21.47 10.80 -22.63
CA GLY A 131 -22.28 11.65 -23.53
C GLY A 131 -22.54 13.08 -23.05
N GLU A 132 -22.46 13.34 -21.75
CA GLU A 132 -22.69 14.64 -21.12
C GLU A 132 -21.38 15.19 -20.52
N GLY A 133 -20.77 16.14 -21.22
CA GLY A 133 -19.68 16.99 -20.70
C GLY A 133 -18.28 16.71 -21.27
N SER A 134 -17.56 17.80 -21.58
CA SER A 134 -16.11 17.82 -21.77
C SER A 134 -15.42 17.53 -20.43
N GLY A 135 -14.44 16.63 -20.38
CA GLY A 135 -13.72 16.34 -19.12
C GLY A 135 -13.61 14.85 -18.75
N GLN A 136 -14.28 13.96 -19.47
CA GLN A 136 -14.36 12.55 -19.11
C GLN A 136 -13.36 11.66 -19.86
N TYR A 137 -13.01 10.51 -19.25
CA TYR A 137 -12.09 9.53 -19.83
C TYR A 137 -12.88 8.42 -20.54
N CYS A 138 -12.36 7.88 -21.64
CA CYS A 138 -13.00 6.75 -22.34
C CYS A 138 -12.92 5.43 -21.55
N SER A 139 -12.00 5.33 -20.58
CA SER A 139 -11.77 4.12 -19.80
C SER A 139 -11.09 4.44 -18.48
N ARG A 140 -11.18 3.51 -17.52
CA ARG A 140 -10.41 3.55 -16.27
C ARG A 140 -8.89 3.57 -16.54
N ALA A 141 -8.43 2.85 -17.56
CA ALA A 141 -7.02 2.84 -17.95
C ALA A 141 -6.54 4.23 -18.40
N CYS A 142 -7.31 4.93 -19.24
CA CYS A 142 -6.96 6.29 -19.66
C CYS A 142 -7.00 7.30 -18.52
N ARG A 143 -7.92 7.13 -17.55
CA ARG A 143 -7.94 7.94 -16.32
C ARG A 143 -6.65 7.75 -15.52
N MET A 144 -6.23 6.50 -15.32
CA MET A 144 -5.03 6.19 -14.53
C MET A 144 -3.74 6.60 -15.24
N ALA A 145 -3.66 6.43 -16.56
CA ALA A 145 -2.52 6.88 -17.37
C ALA A 145 -2.34 8.40 -17.31
N HIS A 146 -3.43 9.16 -17.45
CA HIS A 146 -3.39 10.61 -17.34
C HIS A 146 -2.96 11.08 -15.94
N SER A 147 -3.49 10.45 -14.88
CA SER A 147 -3.05 10.75 -13.51
C SER A 147 -1.56 10.48 -13.29
N ALA A 148 -1.03 9.39 -13.84
CA ALA A 148 0.39 9.05 -13.70
C ALA A 148 1.31 10.05 -14.40
N ASP A 149 0.89 10.56 -15.57
CA ASP A 149 1.64 11.58 -16.32
C ASP A 149 1.61 12.94 -15.57
N LEU A 150 0.46 13.33 -15.01
CA LEU A 150 0.37 14.55 -14.18
C LEU A 150 1.24 14.45 -12.92
N SER A 151 1.31 13.28 -12.28
CA SER A 151 2.23 13.05 -11.15
C SER A 151 3.70 13.13 -11.55
N ALA A 152 4.06 12.81 -12.80
CA ALA A 152 5.42 12.91 -13.32
C ALA A 152 5.81 14.36 -13.70
N GLN A 153 4.84 15.25 -13.92
CA GLN A 153 5.05 16.63 -14.37
C GLN A 153 5.06 17.67 -13.22
N VAL A 154 4.88 17.27 -11.96
CA VAL A 154 5.02 18.20 -10.82
C VAL A 154 6.50 18.55 -10.61
N PRO A 155 6.89 19.84 -10.64
CA PRO A 155 8.28 20.25 -10.42
C PRO A 155 8.81 19.76 -9.07
N LEU A 156 9.98 19.09 -9.10
CA LEU A 156 10.74 18.61 -7.94
C LEU A 156 11.00 19.68 -6.86
N SER A 157 10.88 20.97 -7.19
CA SER A 157 11.24 22.08 -6.30
C SER A 157 10.24 22.39 -5.18
N ARG A 158 9.00 21.86 -5.21
CA ARG A 158 8.09 21.86 -4.03
C ARG A 158 8.17 20.59 -3.18
N GLN A 159 8.95 19.58 -3.60
CA GLN A 159 8.98 18.24 -2.99
C GLN A 159 9.97 18.08 -1.83
N ASN A 160 10.67 19.13 -1.41
CA ASN A 160 11.78 18.98 -0.44
C ASN A 160 11.37 18.99 1.04
N ALA A 161 10.14 19.36 1.39
CA ALA A 161 9.66 19.28 2.77
C ALA A 161 8.42 18.38 2.84
N LEU A 162 8.46 17.39 3.73
CA LEU A 162 7.27 16.61 4.07
C LEU A 162 6.19 17.56 4.62
N PRO A 163 4.91 17.37 4.26
CA PRO A 163 3.81 18.10 4.86
C PRO A 163 3.87 18.02 6.40
N ASP A 164 3.50 19.10 7.07
CA ASP A 164 3.42 19.12 8.52
C ASP A 164 2.02 18.68 8.97
N PRO A 165 1.88 17.54 9.66
CA PRO A 165 0.57 17.03 10.02
C PRO A 165 -0.16 17.99 10.98
N GLN A 166 -1.47 18.12 10.78
CA GLN A 166 -2.36 19.02 11.53
C GLN A 166 -3.33 18.21 12.40
N PRO A 167 -2.87 17.59 13.51
CA PRO A 167 -3.73 16.71 14.32
C PRO A 167 -4.89 17.46 15.00
N GLY A 168 -4.77 18.78 15.18
CA GLY A 168 -5.85 19.64 15.71
C GLY A 168 -6.99 19.94 14.73
N ALA A 169 -6.88 19.56 13.45
CA ALA A 169 -7.86 19.93 12.44
C ALA A 169 -9.21 19.21 12.58
N ILE A 170 -9.22 18.01 13.16
CA ILE A 170 -10.42 17.19 13.32
C ILE A 170 -10.45 16.66 14.76
N LEU A 171 -11.58 16.84 15.43
CA LEU A 171 -11.77 16.43 16.81
C LEU A 171 -12.96 15.47 16.92
N THR A 172 -12.83 14.46 17.77
CA THR A 172 -13.88 13.51 18.10
C THR A 172 -13.77 13.07 19.55
N THR A 173 -14.64 12.16 19.98
CA THR A 173 -14.55 11.50 21.29
C THR A 173 -14.33 10.01 21.09
N ILE A 174 -13.25 9.45 21.64
CA ILE A 174 -12.96 8.01 21.64
C ILE A 174 -12.83 7.57 23.10
N GLU A 175 -13.59 6.54 23.50
CA GLU A 175 -13.70 6.08 24.89
C GLU A 175 -14.04 7.19 25.90
N GLY A 176 -14.93 8.11 25.51
CA GLY A 176 -15.34 9.24 26.36
C GLY A 176 -14.26 10.32 26.53
N ARG A 177 -13.17 10.28 25.76
CA ARG A 177 -12.09 11.27 25.81
C ARG A 177 -12.00 12.08 24.51
N PRO A 178 -11.84 13.41 24.60
CA PRO A 178 -11.50 14.23 23.45
C PRO A 178 -10.24 13.69 22.75
N THR A 179 -10.33 13.53 21.43
CA THR A 179 -9.31 12.89 20.63
C THR A 179 -9.18 13.60 19.28
N GLN A 180 -7.95 13.96 18.96
CA GLN A 180 -7.54 14.48 17.65
C GLN A 180 -7.58 13.36 16.61
N VAL A 181 -7.95 13.66 15.37
CA VAL A 181 -7.97 12.70 14.25
C VAL A 181 -7.11 13.22 13.13
N VAL A 182 -6.20 12.36 12.64
CA VAL A 182 -5.41 12.60 11.43
C VAL A 182 -5.89 11.62 10.38
N ALA A 183 -6.62 12.12 9.39
CA ALA A 183 -7.12 11.33 8.28
C ALA A 183 -6.14 11.38 7.10
N PHE A 184 -5.96 10.23 6.43
CA PHE A 184 -5.08 10.13 5.27
C PHE A 184 -5.55 9.06 4.29
N TYR A 185 -5.18 9.20 3.01
CA TYR A 185 -5.44 8.21 1.98
C TYR A 185 -4.43 8.21 0.83
N TYR A 186 -4.17 9.37 0.24
CA TYR A 186 -3.28 9.61 -0.89
C TYR A 186 -3.23 8.48 -1.94
N PRO A 187 -4.23 8.33 -2.84
CA PRO A 187 -4.21 7.30 -3.88
C PRO A 187 -3.32 7.69 -5.10
N GLY A 188 -2.21 8.40 -4.86
CA GLY A 188 -1.36 9.02 -5.89
C GLY A 188 -1.60 10.53 -6.09
N ARG A 189 -2.54 11.11 -5.32
CA ARG A 189 -2.80 12.54 -5.20
C ARG A 189 -3.39 12.81 -3.83
N GLU A 190 -3.37 14.04 -3.35
CA GLU A 190 -4.05 14.40 -2.11
C GLU A 190 -5.58 14.41 -2.30
N GLU A 191 -6.31 13.81 -1.36
CA GLU A 191 -7.74 14.05 -1.16
C GLU A 191 -7.96 15.19 -0.16
N SER A 192 -9.18 15.70 -0.03
CA SER A 192 -9.49 16.87 0.82
C SER A 192 -9.04 16.71 2.28
N TRP A 193 -9.17 15.51 2.85
CA TRP A 193 -8.69 15.22 4.21
C TRP A 193 -7.17 15.05 4.30
N ASP A 194 -6.50 14.62 3.23
CA ASP A 194 -5.02 14.61 3.18
C ASP A 194 -4.49 16.03 3.29
N VAL A 195 -5.11 16.97 2.57
CA VAL A 195 -4.79 18.40 2.60
C VAL A 195 -5.09 18.99 3.97
N LEU A 196 -6.30 18.75 4.49
CA LEU A 196 -6.72 19.28 5.79
C LEU A 196 -5.80 18.81 6.92
N CYS A 197 -5.43 17.53 6.93
CA CYS A 197 -4.59 16.95 7.97
C CYS A 197 -3.09 17.03 7.68
N GLY A 198 -2.65 17.48 6.49
CA GLY A 198 -1.24 17.47 6.09
C GLY A 198 -0.59 16.08 6.18
N ALA A 199 -1.31 15.02 5.83
CA ALA A 199 -0.99 13.66 6.27
C ALA A 199 -0.88 12.62 5.14
N GLY A 200 -0.88 13.04 3.87
CA GLY A 200 -0.77 12.12 2.72
C GLY A 200 0.44 11.19 2.79
N PHE A 201 1.55 11.63 3.40
CA PHE A 201 2.78 10.85 3.59
C PHE A 201 2.59 9.56 4.40
N LEU A 202 1.51 9.45 5.18
CA LEU A 202 1.17 8.23 5.92
C LEU A 202 0.72 7.10 4.99
N SER A 203 0.20 7.40 3.80
CA SER A 203 -0.27 6.40 2.84
C SER A 203 0.85 5.52 2.27
N ASN A 204 0.53 4.26 1.97
CA ASN A 204 1.46 3.35 1.29
C ASN A 204 1.74 3.76 -0.16
N PHE A 205 0.85 4.54 -0.76
CA PHE A 205 0.94 5.02 -2.13
C PHE A 205 1.75 6.32 -2.25
N TRP A 206 2.18 6.89 -1.12
CA TRP A 206 3.06 8.05 -1.12
C TRP A 206 4.37 7.73 -1.83
N ASP A 207 4.80 8.65 -2.68
CA ASP A 207 6.01 8.51 -3.47
C ASP A 207 7.22 8.90 -2.63
N LEU A 208 8.08 7.93 -2.32
CA LEU A 208 9.30 8.14 -1.55
C LEU A 208 10.49 8.50 -2.45
N GLY A 209 10.33 8.41 -3.77
CA GLY A 209 11.39 8.51 -4.75
C GLY A 209 12.12 7.17 -4.99
N PRO A 210 12.88 7.05 -6.08
CA PRO A 210 13.53 5.80 -6.48
C PRO A 210 14.44 5.23 -5.39
N GLY A 211 14.18 3.98 -4.99
CA GLY A 211 15.02 3.22 -4.07
C GLY A 211 15.08 3.73 -2.63
N ALA A 212 14.16 4.59 -2.23
CA ALA A 212 14.10 5.17 -0.89
C ALA A 212 13.76 4.14 0.21
N LEU A 213 12.99 3.10 -0.13
CA LEU A 213 12.63 2.03 0.80
C LEU A 213 13.41 0.77 0.47
N GLN A 214 14.23 0.29 1.40
CA GLN A 214 14.99 -0.96 1.23
C GLN A 214 14.35 -2.06 2.06
N LEU A 215 14.14 -3.23 1.47
CA LEU A 215 13.50 -4.36 2.13
C LEU A 215 14.21 -5.66 1.76
N GLN A 216 14.26 -6.58 2.72
CA GLN A 216 14.83 -7.91 2.55
C GLN A 216 13.75 -8.94 2.87
N ALA A 217 13.66 -10.01 2.08
CA ALA A 217 12.79 -11.14 2.38
C ALA A 217 13.33 -11.96 3.56
N PRO A 218 12.52 -12.20 4.60
CA PRO A 218 12.93 -13.08 5.71
C PRO A 218 13.36 -14.49 5.28
N ASN A 219 12.68 -15.09 4.29
CA ASN A 219 13.01 -16.44 3.82
C ASN A 219 14.20 -16.51 2.85
N LEU A 220 14.72 -15.37 2.40
CA LEU A 220 15.87 -15.28 1.49
C LEU A 220 16.86 -14.23 1.97
N PRO A 221 17.62 -14.54 3.04
CA PRO A 221 18.61 -13.61 3.59
C PRO A 221 19.62 -13.14 2.54
N GLY A 222 19.95 -11.84 2.56
CA GLY A 222 20.87 -11.20 1.61
C GLY A 222 20.19 -10.71 0.31
N SER A 223 18.95 -11.10 0.02
CA SER A 223 18.19 -10.57 -1.12
C SER A 223 17.57 -9.20 -0.77
N ILE A 224 18.35 -8.12 -0.80
CA ILE A 224 17.83 -6.76 -0.58
C ILE A 224 17.27 -6.19 -1.90
N ARG A 225 16.07 -5.60 -1.84
CA ARG A 225 15.38 -4.91 -2.93
C ARG A 225 15.08 -3.47 -2.54
N LYS A 226 14.99 -2.56 -3.52
CA LYS A 226 14.79 -1.13 -3.29
C LYS A 226 13.53 -0.65 -4.00
N PHE A 227 12.61 -0.02 -3.28
CA PHE A 227 11.30 0.34 -3.77
C PHE A 227 11.03 1.84 -3.70
N ARG A 228 10.23 2.33 -4.64
CA ARG A 228 9.76 3.72 -4.71
C ARG A 228 8.65 4.06 -3.70
N SER A 229 7.89 3.06 -3.25
CA SER A 229 6.78 3.24 -2.31
C SER A 229 6.59 2.03 -1.41
N ALA A 230 5.88 2.20 -0.29
CA ALA A 230 5.51 1.09 0.59
C ALA A 230 4.53 0.12 -0.10
N GLU A 231 3.62 0.62 -0.93
CA GLU A 231 2.72 -0.24 -1.71
C GLU A 231 3.51 -1.15 -2.68
N ALA A 232 4.51 -0.60 -3.37
CA ALA A 232 5.38 -1.40 -4.23
C ALA A 232 6.12 -2.50 -3.46
N ALA A 233 6.69 -2.16 -2.31
CA ALA A 233 7.37 -3.12 -1.44
C ALA A 233 6.42 -4.21 -0.92
N PHE A 234 5.21 -3.83 -0.48
CA PHE A 234 4.22 -4.77 0.03
C PHE A 234 3.70 -5.73 -1.04
N GLN A 235 3.40 -5.24 -2.25
CA GLN A 235 3.00 -6.12 -3.35
C GLN A 235 4.16 -7.03 -3.77
N ALA A 236 5.41 -6.55 -3.77
CA ALA A 236 6.58 -7.37 -4.08
C ALA A 236 6.76 -8.53 -3.09
N LEU A 237 6.40 -8.37 -1.80
CA LEU A 237 6.43 -9.47 -0.83
C LEU A 237 5.54 -10.65 -1.23
N LYS A 238 4.44 -10.40 -1.96
CA LYS A 238 3.59 -11.47 -2.51
C LYS A 238 4.21 -12.16 -3.72
N PHE A 239 5.23 -11.58 -4.35
CA PHE A 239 5.80 -12.09 -5.59
C PHE A 239 7.33 -11.96 -5.59
N TRP A 240 7.99 -12.39 -4.51
CA TRP A 240 9.38 -12.00 -4.25
C TRP A 240 10.38 -12.42 -5.33
N SER A 241 10.17 -13.57 -5.99
CA SER A 241 10.97 -14.01 -7.15
C SER A 241 10.92 -13.02 -8.32
N ARG A 242 9.89 -12.17 -8.35
CA ARG A 242 9.63 -11.12 -9.34
C ARG A 242 9.67 -9.71 -8.71
N ALA A 243 10.22 -9.56 -7.50
CA ALA A 243 10.25 -8.28 -6.79
C ALA A 243 10.90 -7.14 -7.60
N GLY A 244 11.86 -7.47 -8.48
CA GLY A 244 12.47 -6.52 -9.40
C GLY A 244 11.48 -5.80 -10.32
N GLU A 245 10.35 -6.43 -10.66
CA GLU A 245 9.29 -5.82 -11.47
C GLU A 245 8.52 -4.70 -10.72
N PHE A 246 8.69 -4.59 -9.41
CA PHE A 246 7.98 -3.62 -8.55
C PHE A 246 8.85 -2.44 -8.11
N GLU A 247 10.19 -2.55 -8.15
CA GLU A 247 11.13 -1.58 -7.57
C GLU A 247 10.89 -0.13 -8.00
N GLY A 248 10.68 0.09 -9.29
CA GLY A 248 10.47 1.41 -9.88
C GLY A 248 9.01 1.87 -9.96
N LEU A 249 8.04 1.03 -9.57
CA LEU A 249 6.62 1.32 -9.76
C LEU A 249 6.11 2.30 -8.70
N SER A 250 5.25 3.24 -9.11
CA SER A 250 4.39 3.97 -8.19
C SER A 250 3.43 3.02 -7.46
N GLY A 251 2.84 3.43 -6.34
CA GLY A 251 1.89 2.58 -5.61
C GLY A 251 0.71 2.12 -6.49
N ALA A 252 0.19 3.00 -7.34
CA ALA A 252 -0.90 2.65 -8.27
C ALA A 252 -0.47 1.62 -9.33
N GLN A 253 0.73 1.76 -9.89
CA GLN A 253 1.28 0.80 -10.86
C GLN A 253 1.58 -0.55 -10.19
N ALA A 254 2.13 -0.56 -8.98
CA ALA A 254 2.40 -1.78 -8.23
C ALA A 254 1.11 -2.54 -7.90
N PHE A 255 0.08 -1.84 -7.43
CA PHE A 255 -1.23 -2.43 -7.19
C PHE A 255 -1.83 -3.03 -8.46
N GLN A 256 -1.75 -2.31 -9.58
CA GLN A 256 -2.25 -2.80 -10.86
C GLN A 256 -1.45 -4.02 -11.36
N LYS A 257 -0.12 -3.99 -11.25
CA LYS A 257 0.77 -5.10 -11.60
C LYS A 257 0.45 -6.35 -10.80
N ALA A 258 0.22 -6.22 -9.48
CA ALA A 258 -0.17 -7.34 -8.63
C ALA A 258 -1.46 -8.01 -9.12
N ARG A 259 -2.45 -7.22 -9.57
CA ARG A 259 -3.70 -7.76 -10.15
C ARG A 259 -3.51 -8.46 -11.49
N GLU A 260 -2.52 -8.06 -12.27
CA GLU A 260 -2.21 -8.73 -13.55
C GLU A 260 -1.61 -10.12 -13.37
N ILE A 261 -1.00 -10.37 -12.22
CA ILE A 261 -0.30 -11.62 -11.90
C ILE A 261 -0.96 -12.37 -10.73
N GLU A 262 -2.20 -11.99 -10.42
CA GLU A 262 -3.03 -12.58 -9.36
C GLU A 262 -3.16 -14.09 -9.54
N GLY A 263 -3.17 -14.82 -8.42
CA GLY A 263 -3.21 -16.28 -8.37
C GLY A 263 -1.82 -16.93 -8.36
N THR A 264 -0.75 -16.14 -8.34
CA THR A 264 0.65 -16.61 -8.22
C THR A 264 1.34 -16.09 -6.97
N GLU A 265 0.58 -15.61 -6.00
CA GLU A 265 1.08 -15.06 -4.74
C GLU A 265 1.81 -16.12 -3.90
N ASP A 266 2.90 -15.71 -3.28
CA ASP A 266 3.48 -16.38 -2.12
C ASP A 266 2.62 -16.09 -0.88
N PRO A 267 1.89 -17.08 -0.35
CA PRO A 267 1.02 -16.87 0.81
C PRO A 267 1.80 -16.55 2.10
N SER A 268 3.12 -16.84 2.12
CA SER A 268 4.00 -16.49 3.24
C SER A 268 4.50 -15.05 3.19
N TYR A 269 4.23 -14.30 2.12
CA TYR A 269 4.75 -12.95 1.92
C TYR A 269 6.28 -12.88 2.05
N ALA A 270 7.00 -13.73 1.31
CA ALA A 270 8.45 -13.87 1.38
C ALA A 270 8.95 -14.27 2.79
N GLY A 271 8.19 -15.07 3.52
CA GLY A 271 8.51 -15.51 4.88
C GLY A 271 8.07 -14.58 6.01
N ASN A 272 7.30 -13.52 5.74
CA ASN A 272 6.71 -12.68 6.80
C ASN A 272 5.54 -13.37 7.52
N GLY A 273 4.93 -14.39 6.92
CA GLY A 273 3.87 -15.22 7.51
C GLY A 273 2.44 -14.77 7.24
N SER A 274 2.18 -13.46 7.18
CA SER A 274 0.84 -12.90 6.92
C SER A 274 0.89 -11.52 6.28
N ASP A 275 -0.23 -11.06 5.74
CA ASP A 275 -0.41 -9.70 5.22
C ASP A 275 -0.19 -8.64 6.31
N TRP A 276 -0.67 -8.90 7.51
CA TRP A 276 -0.45 -8.07 8.70
C TRP A 276 1.05 -7.86 8.98
N GLN A 277 1.80 -8.96 9.10
CA GLN A 277 3.23 -8.93 9.41
C GLN A 277 4.06 -8.35 8.26
N ALA A 278 3.68 -8.69 7.02
CA ALA A 278 4.31 -8.18 5.82
C ALA A 278 4.15 -6.65 5.68
N MET A 279 2.98 -6.10 5.99
CA MET A 279 2.81 -4.65 5.99
C MET A 279 3.62 -3.99 7.11
N LEU A 280 3.60 -4.58 8.30
CA LEU A 280 4.33 -4.01 9.43
C LEU A 280 5.84 -3.95 9.15
N SER A 281 6.41 -4.99 8.53
CA SER A 281 7.84 -4.99 8.13
C SER A 281 8.15 -3.91 7.09
N VAL A 282 7.25 -3.65 6.14
CA VAL A 282 7.36 -2.53 5.19
C VAL A 282 7.31 -1.17 5.92
N LEU A 283 6.39 -1.01 6.89
CA LEU A 283 6.25 0.24 7.65
C LEU A 283 7.48 0.54 8.50
N TYR A 284 8.10 -0.47 9.12
CA TYR A 284 9.38 -0.29 9.83
C TYR A 284 10.48 0.26 8.91
N GLN A 285 10.52 -0.16 7.64
CA GLN A 285 11.48 0.36 6.66
C GLN A 285 11.09 1.74 6.13
N LYS A 286 9.80 2.05 6.01
CA LYS A 286 9.32 3.37 5.59
C LYS A 286 9.56 4.45 6.66
N PHE A 287 9.32 4.13 7.92
CA PHE A 287 9.43 5.04 9.06
C PHE A 287 10.62 4.70 9.96
N ARG A 288 11.77 4.38 9.34
CA ARG A 288 13.00 4.05 10.09
C ARG A 288 13.33 5.15 11.11
N PRO A 289 13.73 4.80 12.34
CA PRO A 289 14.14 5.78 13.34
C PRO A 289 15.13 6.81 12.79
N GLY A 290 14.93 8.09 13.14
CA GLY A 290 15.74 9.20 12.63
C GLY A 290 15.41 9.70 11.22
N SER A 291 14.60 8.98 10.43
CA SER A 291 14.17 9.46 9.12
C SER A 291 13.20 10.64 9.20
N ALA A 292 13.14 11.47 8.16
CA ALA A 292 12.19 12.58 8.07
C ALA A 292 10.73 12.11 8.19
N LEU A 293 10.40 10.91 7.67
CA LEU A 293 9.08 10.31 7.77
C LEU A 293 8.77 9.86 9.20
N ALA A 294 9.73 9.26 9.91
CA ALA A 294 9.55 8.93 11.32
C ALA A 294 9.29 10.18 12.16
N GLN A 295 10.03 11.26 11.90
CA GLN A 295 9.79 12.56 12.55
C GLN A 295 8.40 13.12 12.22
N ALA A 296 7.96 13.01 10.96
CA ALA A 296 6.62 13.44 10.56
C ALA A 296 5.52 12.59 11.23
N LEU A 297 5.72 11.27 11.36
CA LEU A 297 4.81 10.39 12.10
C LEU A 297 4.72 10.79 13.57
N LEU A 298 5.85 11.10 14.22
CA LEU A 298 5.88 11.56 15.62
C LEU A 298 5.08 12.86 15.82
N ARG A 299 5.15 13.80 14.86
CA ARG A 299 4.40 15.07 14.87
C ARG A 299 2.89 14.92 14.76
N THR A 300 2.37 13.74 14.41
CA THR A 300 0.93 13.46 14.52
C THR A 300 0.44 13.40 15.97
N GLY A 301 1.34 13.49 16.95
CA GLY A 301 0.99 13.62 18.37
C GLY A 301 0.20 12.41 18.87
N GLU A 302 -0.81 12.66 19.69
CA GLU A 302 -1.72 11.64 20.23
C GLU A 302 -2.93 11.38 19.33
N ALA A 303 -2.90 11.79 18.06
CA ALA A 303 -4.05 11.65 17.18
C ALA A 303 -4.36 10.18 16.85
N PHE A 304 -5.65 9.89 16.70
CA PHE A 304 -6.11 8.66 16.05
C PHE A 304 -5.81 8.76 14.55
N LEU A 305 -4.98 7.85 14.05
CA LEU A 305 -4.63 7.81 12.64
C LEU A 305 -5.70 7.01 11.88
N LEU A 306 -6.41 7.66 10.97
CA LEU A 306 -7.50 7.06 10.20
C LEU A 306 -7.13 7.01 8.72
N LYS A 307 -6.96 5.81 8.16
CA LYS A 307 -6.90 5.66 6.71
C LYS A 307 -8.32 5.81 6.15
N HIS A 308 -8.68 7.00 5.69
CA HIS A 308 -10.04 7.34 5.23
C HIS A 308 -10.11 7.25 3.71
N ASN A 309 -10.60 6.14 3.16
CA ASN A 309 -10.63 6.00 1.70
C ASN A 309 -11.78 6.81 1.07
N SER A 310 -11.70 7.08 -0.23
CA SER A 310 -12.71 7.90 -0.93
C SER A 310 -13.88 7.11 -1.52
N LEU A 311 -13.98 5.81 -1.25
CA LEU A 311 -14.96 4.94 -1.89
C LEU A 311 -15.31 3.75 -0.99
N ALA A 312 -16.57 3.67 -0.57
CA ALA A 312 -17.09 2.53 0.19
C ALA A 312 -17.00 1.22 -0.61
N GLY A 313 -16.74 0.12 0.09
CA GLY A 313 -16.53 -1.21 -0.46
C GLY A 313 -15.17 -1.41 -1.14
N ARG A 314 -14.28 -0.41 -1.08
CA ARG A 314 -12.96 -0.48 -1.73
C ARG A 314 -11.92 -1.21 -0.88
N ASP A 315 -11.97 -1.04 0.43
CA ASP A 315 -10.93 -1.52 1.34
C ASP A 315 -11.45 -1.60 2.78
N GLU A 316 -12.07 -2.72 3.12
CA GLU A 316 -12.64 -2.97 4.45
C GLU A 316 -11.60 -3.39 5.50
N VAL A 317 -10.35 -3.61 5.09
CA VAL A 317 -9.29 -4.13 5.98
C VAL A 317 -8.31 -3.04 6.39
N TRP A 318 -7.68 -2.38 5.42
CA TRP A 318 -6.62 -1.42 5.71
C TRP A 318 -7.15 -0.02 5.99
N SER A 319 -8.39 0.27 5.57
CA SER A 319 -9.05 1.56 5.72
C SER A 319 -10.28 1.47 6.62
N ASP A 320 -10.91 2.61 6.86
CA ASP A 320 -12.22 2.72 7.51
C ASP A 320 -13.40 2.46 6.56
N ASN A 321 -13.13 2.20 5.28
CA ASN A 321 -14.11 1.97 4.22
C ASN A 321 -15.03 3.16 3.92
N LEU A 322 -14.60 4.41 4.20
CA LEU A 322 -15.35 5.67 4.04
C LEU A 322 -16.53 5.82 5.02
N ASP A 323 -17.23 4.73 5.33
CA ASP A 323 -18.40 4.69 6.21
C ASP A 323 -18.04 4.46 7.69
N GLY A 324 -16.85 3.97 7.97
CA GLY A 324 -16.38 3.63 9.30
C GLY A 324 -16.57 2.16 9.67
N GLU A 325 -16.95 1.29 8.72
CA GLU A 325 -17.09 -0.16 8.92
C GLU A 325 -15.82 -0.95 8.57
N GLY A 326 -14.80 -0.29 7.98
CA GLY A 326 -13.50 -0.90 7.76
C GLY A 326 -12.69 -1.05 9.06
N LYS A 327 -11.68 -1.93 9.05
CA LYS A 327 -10.88 -2.25 10.25
C LYS A 327 -9.79 -1.22 10.57
N ASN A 328 -9.44 -0.34 9.63
CA ASN A 328 -8.38 0.66 9.75
C ASN A 328 -7.01 0.07 10.18
N TRP A 329 -6.63 -1.10 9.63
CA TRP A 329 -5.37 -1.76 10.02
C TRP A 329 -4.12 -0.92 9.75
N LEU A 330 -4.11 -0.11 8.69
CA LEU A 330 -2.95 0.75 8.41
C LEU A 330 -2.79 1.83 9.49
N GLY A 331 -3.87 2.51 9.84
CA GLY A 331 -3.87 3.50 10.92
C GLY A 331 -3.46 2.88 12.25
N LEU A 332 -3.97 1.69 12.56
CA LEU A 332 -3.59 0.93 13.75
C LEU A 332 -2.07 0.66 13.80
N GLN A 333 -1.49 0.08 12.75
CA GLN A 333 -0.06 -0.24 12.74
C GLN A 333 0.83 1.01 12.84
N LEU A 334 0.42 2.12 12.20
CA LEU A 334 1.13 3.39 12.31
C LEU A 334 1.10 3.96 13.73
N MET A 335 -0.01 3.78 14.48
CA MET A 335 -0.08 4.22 15.88
C MET A 335 0.81 3.38 16.79
N LEU A 336 0.87 2.06 16.59
CA LEU A 336 1.83 1.19 17.29
C LEU A 336 3.27 1.60 17.00
N LEU A 337 3.60 1.80 15.73
CA LEU A 337 4.94 2.21 15.29
C LEU A 337 5.32 3.60 15.83
N ARG A 338 4.37 4.53 15.88
CA ARG A 338 4.60 5.87 16.44
C ARG A 338 4.94 5.81 17.93
N ASP A 339 4.18 5.05 18.71
CA ASP A 339 4.42 4.91 20.15
C ASP A 339 5.77 4.21 20.40
N GLU A 340 6.12 3.23 19.57
CA GLU A 340 7.45 2.60 19.61
C GLU A 340 8.59 3.57 19.30
N LEU A 341 8.44 4.43 18.29
CA LEU A 341 9.42 5.47 17.95
C LEU A 341 9.62 6.50 19.08
N ARG A 342 8.68 6.61 20.02
CA ARG A 342 8.82 7.46 21.23
C ARG A 342 9.49 6.74 22.39
N GLU A 343 9.76 5.44 22.25
CA GLU A 343 10.17 4.56 23.34
C GLU A 343 9.12 4.50 24.48
N GLU A 344 7.86 4.82 24.16
CA GLU A 344 6.74 4.84 25.10
C GLU A 344 6.05 3.47 25.15
N LYS A 345 6.58 2.56 25.98
CA LYS A 345 6.00 1.21 26.16
C LYS A 345 4.52 1.23 26.60
N ASP A 346 4.12 2.30 27.28
CA ASP A 346 2.75 2.56 27.76
C ASP A 346 2.06 3.70 26.99
N GLY A 347 2.50 3.96 25.75
CA GLY A 347 1.86 4.92 24.85
C GLY A 347 0.35 4.69 24.76
N ARG A 348 -0.42 5.78 24.69
CA ARG A 348 -1.88 5.74 24.77
C ARG A 348 -2.47 4.72 23.80
N TRP A 349 -1.98 4.73 22.57
CA TRP A 349 -2.54 3.92 21.50
C TRP A 349 -2.07 2.48 21.58
N THR A 350 -0.82 2.23 21.96
CA THR A 350 -0.31 0.90 22.27
C THR A 350 -1.17 0.25 23.35
N LYS A 351 -1.40 0.94 24.47
CA LYS A 351 -2.26 0.43 25.55
C LYS A 351 -3.69 0.20 25.07
N PHE A 352 -4.29 1.14 24.34
CA PHE A 352 -5.63 0.97 23.79
C PHE A 352 -5.71 -0.23 22.84
N ILE A 353 -4.78 -0.36 21.90
CA ILE A 353 -4.76 -1.41 20.88
C ILE A 353 -4.53 -2.77 21.52
N LEU A 354 -3.55 -2.92 22.42
CA LEU A 354 -3.26 -4.20 23.09
C LEU A 354 -4.40 -4.70 23.98
N ASN A 355 -5.25 -3.81 24.49
CA ASN A 355 -6.44 -4.20 25.23
C ASN A 355 -7.58 -4.72 24.33
N HIS A 356 -7.52 -4.44 23.02
CA HIS A 356 -8.60 -4.73 22.08
C HIS A 356 -8.21 -5.73 20.97
N MET A 357 -6.93 -5.79 20.59
CA MET A 357 -6.43 -6.45 19.40
C MET A 357 -5.20 -7.32 19.72
N ASP A 358 -5.08 -8.49 19.10
CA ASP A 358 -3.83 -9.27 19.09
C ASP A 358 -2.84 -8.57 18.15
N PRO A 359 -1.73 -8.02 18.66
CA PRO A 359 -0.79 -7.23 17.87
C PRO A 359 -0.03 -8.07 16.84
N ARG A 360 -0.07 -9.41 16.92
CA ARG A 360 0.57 -10.31 15.94
C ARG A 360 -0.28 -10.57 14.72
N THR A 361 -1.61 -10.39 14.83
CA THR A 361 -2.55 -10.77 13.76
C THR A 361 -3.49 -9.65 13.35
N GLY A 362 -3.55 -8.56 14.12
CA GLY A 362 -4.51 -7.48 13.91
C GLY A 362 -5.97 -7.90 14.15
N LYS A 363 -6.20 -9.09 14.74
CA LYS A 363 -7.55 -9.58 15.05
C LYS A 363 -7.99 -9.11 16.44
N PRO A 364 -9.28 -8.85 16.66
CA PRO A 364 -9.79 -8.51 17.98
C PRO A 364 -9.69 -9.68 18.96
N LEU A 365 -9.46 -9.39 20.23
CA LEU A 365 -9.33 -10.39 21.30
C LEU A 365 -10.68 -11.07 21.66
N SER A 366 -11.80 -10.36 21.45
CA SER A 366 -13.16 -10.89 21.58
C SER A 366 -14.15 -10.05 20.78
N ARG A 367 -15.42 -10.47 20.72
CA ARG A 367 -16.50 -9.68 20.10
C ARG A 367 -16.72 -8.32 20.77
N VAL A 368 -16.59 -8.25 22.09
CA VAL A 368 -16.76 -6.99 22.83
C VAL A 368 -15.63 -6.02 22.49
N GLN A 369 -14.40 -6.53 22.44
CA GLN A 369 -13.23 -5.73 22.08
C GLN A 369 -13.26 -5.29 20.61
N ALA A 370 -13.76 -6.15 19.72
CA ALA A 370 -14.01 -5.79 18.32
C ALA A 370 -14.98 -4.60 18.22
N ALA A 371 -16.10 -4.65 18.93
CA ALA A 371 -17.10 -3.57 18.91
C ALA A 371 -16.53 -2.24 19.43
N ARG A 372 -15.68 -2.27 20.47
CA ARG A 372 -15.03 -1.06 21.00
C ARG A 372 -14.03 -0.45 20.03
N TRP A 373 -13.19 -1.26 19.39
CA TRP A 373 -12.31 -0.79 18.31
C TRP A 373 -13.12 -0.19 17.16
N GLN A 374 -14.18 -0.88 16.73
CA GLN A 374 -15.02 -0.40 15.63
C GLN A 374 -15.70 0.93 15.96
N GLU A 375 -16.14 1.14 17.21
CA GLU A 375 -16.72 2.42 17.61
C GLU A 375 -15.71 3.57 17.55
N ALA A 376 -14.44 3.31 17.86
CA ALA A 376 -13.37 4.30 17.66
C ALA A 376 -13.20 4.67 16.18
N VAL A 377 -13.19 3.67 15.29
CA VAL A 377 -13.11 3.87 13.84
C VAL A 377 -14.32 4.65 13.32
N ARG A 378 -15.54 4.28 13.70
CA ARG A 378 -16.77 5.00 13.31
C ARG A 378 -16.79 6.43 13.83
N SER A 379 -16.35 6.65 15.06
CA SER A 379 -16.29 7.99 15.66
C SER A 379 -15.31 8.90 14.94
N ALA A 380 -14.13 8.38 14.57
CA ALA A 380 -13.16 9.11 13.76
C ALA A 380 -13.70 9.35 12.34
N SER A 381 -14.30 8.34 11.70
CA SER A 381 -14.85 8.44 10.34
C SER A 381 -15.98 9.48 10.25
N ARG A 382 -16.92 9.49 11.21
CA ARG A 382 -17.95 10.53 11.32
C ARG A 382 -17.33 11.93 11.42
N ALA A 383 -16.37 12.11 12.33
CA ALA A 383 -15.72 13.40 12.53
C ALA A 383 -15.01 13.91 11.26
N VAL A 384 -14.41 13.03 10.47
CA VAL A 384 -13.82 13.39 9.18
C VAL A 384 -14.90 13.86 8.20
N ARG A 385 -16.00 13.12 8.05
CA ARG A 385 -17.10 13.49 7.16
C ARG A 385 -17.76 14.81 7.57
N ASP A 386 -17.95 15.02 8.86
CA ASP A 386 -18.50 16.26 9.42
C ASP A 386 -17.57 17.44 9.09
N ALA A 387 -16.25 17.27 9.22
CA ALA A 387 -15.27 18.29 8.86
C ALA A 387 -15.21 18.58 7.35
N MET A 388 -15.66 17.67 6.49
CA MET A 388 -15.74 17.88 5.04
C MET A 388 -17.05 18.52 4.59
N THR A 389 -18.05 18.61 5.47
CA THR A 389 -19.35 19.19 5.14
C THR A 389 -19.28 20.69 5.40
N PRO A 390 -19.57 21.57 4.41
CA PRO A 390 -19.56 23.01 4.65
C PRO A 390 -20.62 23.38 5.69
N PRO A 391 -20.37 24.40 6.53
CA PRO A 391 -21.36 24.88 7.47
C PRO A 391 -22.63 25.31 6.71
N SER A 392 -23.78 24.83 7.19
CA SER A 392 -25.12 25.11 6.65
C SER A 392 -25.54 26.56 6.82
#